data_AF-A0A5L4YXC9-F1
#
_entry.id   AF-A0A5L4YXC9-F1
#
_cell.length_a   1.000
_cell.length_b   1.000
_cell.length_c   1.000
_cell.angle_alpha   90.00
_cell.angle_beta   90.00
_cell.angle_gamma   90.00
#
_symmetry.space_group_name_H-M   'P 1'
#
loop_
_entity.id
_entity.type
_entity.pdbx_description
1 polymer ?
#
loop_
_entity_poly.entity_id
_entity_poly.type
_entity_poly.pdbx_seq_one_letter_code
_entity_poly.pdbx_strand_id
1 'polypeptide(L)'
;MKKNLALLGALAFFLNACSSNDLSDEIVKKYEKSLNDSTQKIIQEQMSAFPNLKIDFKNFTCKADKAFVECQSPNFSLSNEKTKIFDIQNIEFRSNEIYTENNISGLISYKDYYTHLFAKHDKLEANLIFENLKLSNESIKAVENASKQLINDEKIAKLMQDLSKDTYNFTYTSLTTKNDKKLNYAFSYKLDNNKENVISTNLKGSFKEEIFTLLDNLNVKFDTNQLAVNLTNSPQKFEEDFNNNFEEFLKQGTLKEFDFNFNLQTNNAFSPYINMAKASLEALQNQSSNEEQNLLYSQVLELINDISKDPLYKLNLALGFKDIPVSDFINLKEESIAKITINGKDFSAILKTINQLSQIGNSNPLDEIYP
;
A
#
# COMPACT_ATOMS: atom_id res chain seq x y z
N MET A 1 -19.10 1.05 -7.99
CA MET A 1 -18.29 1.45 -6.81
C MET A 1 -16.83 1.69 -7.25
N LYS A 2 -16.48 2.86 -7.80
CA LYS A 2 -15.09 3.14 -8.26
C LYS A 2 -14.35 4.22 -7.45
N LYS A 3 -15.04 5.01 -6.61
CA LYS A 3 -14.45 6.17 -5.91
C LYS A 3 -13.66 5.85 -4.62
N ASN A 4 -13.81 4.65 -4.05
CA ASN A 4 -13.29 4.35 -2.71
C ASN A 4 -11.79 3.92 -2.68
N LEU A 5 -11.25 3.38 -3.78
CA LEU A 5 -9.83 2.98 -3.85
C LEU A 5 -8.89 4.19 -3.92
N ALA A 6 -9.33 5.30 -4.52
CA ALA A 6 -8.57 6.54 -4.54
C ALA A 6 -8.34 7.11 -3.13
N LEU A 7 -9.26 6.88 -2.18
CA LEU A 7 -9.20 7.45 -0.82
C LEU A 7 -8.08 6.85 0.06
N LEU A 8 -7.73 5.58 -0.15
CA LEU A 8 -6.59 4.96 0.54
C LEU A 8 -5.25 5.38 -0.09
N GLY A 9 -5.21 5.63 -1.40
CA GLY A 9 -4.05 6.21 -2.07
C GLY A 9 -3.83 7.70 -1.75
N ALA A 10 -4.89 8.47 -1.51
CA ALA A 10 -4.82 9.91 -1.23
C ALA A 10 -4.05 10.24 0.07
N LEU A 11 -4.04 9.33 1.05
CA LEU A 11 -3.25 9.46 2.29
C LEU A 11 -1.76 9.15 2.11
N ALA A 12 -1.35 8.56 0.98
CA ALA A 12 0.03 8.14 0.70
C ALA A 12 0.88 9.19 -0.04
N PHE A 13 0.30 10.35 -0.40
CA PHE A 13 1.00 11.44 -1.09
C PHE A 13 1.54 12.54 -0.15
N PHE A 14 1.60 12.28 1.16
CA PHE A 14 2.02 13.26 2.16
C PHE A 14 3.44 13.00 2.71
N LEU A 15 4.37 13.83 2.23
CA LEU A 15 5.49 14.41 2.98
C LEU A 15 6.79 13.57 3.20
N ASN A 16 7.75 13.64 2.26
CA ASN A 16 9.16 13.21 2.38
C ASN A 16 10.29 14.35 2.19
N ALA A 17 11.23 14.74 3.12
CA ALA A 17 12.56 15.47 2.90
C ALA A 17 13.62 15.78 4.07
N CYS A 18 14.68 15.00 4.46
CA CYS A 18 15.55 15.36 5.66
C CYS A 18 16.99 15.92 5.48
N SER A 19 17.39 16.93 6.29
CA SER A 19 18.79 17.32 6.65
C SER A 19 18.92 18.31 7.84
N SER A 20 20.14 18.40 8.40
CA SER A 20 20.42 18.70 9.82
C SER A 20 20.51 20.18 10.23
N ASN A 21 19.42 20.94 10.08
CA ASN A 21 19.16 22.10 10.94
C ASN A 21 17.92 21.78 11.80
N ASP A 22 17.99 22.01 13.12
CA ASP A 22 16.81 21.84 13.98
C ASP A 22 15.70 22.80 13.55
N LEU A 23 14.52 22.24 13.27
CA LEU A 23 13.35 23.02 12.86
C LEU A 23 12.88 23.95 13.99
N SER A 24 12.53 25.19 13.67
CA SER A 24 12.01 26.12 14.68
C SER A 24 10.62 25.69 15.17
N ASP A 25 10.31 25.99 16.44
CA ASP A 25 9.00 25.70 17.03
C ASP A 25 7.84 26.30 16.21
N GLU A 26 8.05 27.47 15.58
CA GLU A 26 7.06 28.10 14.69
C GLU A 26 6.74 27.22 13.47
N ILE A 27 7.76 26.65 12.83
CA ILE A 27 7.62 25.73 11.69
C ILE A 27 6.96 24.43 12.15
N VAL A 28 7.40 23.85 13.28
CA VAL A 28 6.81 22.64 13.87
C VAL A 28 5.32 22.87 14.18
N LYS A 29 4.95 24.03 14.75
CA LYS A 29 3.55 24.37 15.06
C LYS A 29 2.71 24.71 13.83
N LYS A 30 3.30 25.25 12.76
CA LYS A 30 2.63 25.41 11.46
C LYS A 30 2.26 24.05 10.86
N TYR A 31 3.18 23.08 10.91
CA TYR A 31 2.94 21.69 10.46
C TYR A 31 1.97 20.94 11.38
N GLU A 32 2.09 21.05 12.72
CA GLU A 32 1.14 20.49 13.69
C GLU A 32 -0.29 20.98 13.42
N LYS A 33 -0.46 22.28 13.16
CA LYS A 33 -1.76 22.85 12.83
C LYS A 33 -2.30 22.29 11.51
N SER A 34 -1.52 22.34 10.43
CA SER A 34 -1.97 21.87 9.11
C SER A 34 -2.36 20.39 9.11
N LEU A 35 -1.57 19.54 9.76
CA LEU A 35 -1.87 18.11 9.94
C LEU A 35 -3.19 17.90 10.71
N ASN A 36 -3.41 18.66 11.78
CA ASN A 36 -4.64 18.56 12.58
C ASN A 36 -5.88 19.07 11.83
N ASP A 37 -5.80 20.24 11.20
CA ASP A 37 -6.89 20.82 10.41
C ASP A 37 -7.28 19.89 9.24
N SER A 38 -6.29 19.32 8.55
CA SER A 38 -6.51 18.33 7.49
C SER A 38 -7.11 17.02 8.01
N THR A 39 -6.62 16.49 9.14
CA THR A 39 -7.14 15.24 9.72
C THR A 39 -8.58 15.42 10.19
N GLN A 40 -8.90 16.53 10.86
CA GLN A 40 -10.27 16.85 11.29
C GLN A 40 -11.22 17.01 10.10
N LYS A 41 -10.78 17.63 9.01
CA LYS A 41 -11.56 17.70 7.76
C LYS A 41 -11.85 16.31 7.19
N ILE A 42 -10.84 15.44 7.07
CA ILE A 42 -11.01 14.07 6.56
C ILE A 42 -11.99 13.29 7.44
N ILE A 43 -11.89 13.42 8.77
CA ILE A 43 -12.81 12.78 9.74
C ILE A 43 -14.25 13.27 9.51
N GLN A 44 -14.47 14.58 9.35
CA GLN A 44 -15.79 15.14 9.08
C GLN A 44 -16.36 14.66 7.73
N GLU A 45 -15.53 14.56 6.69
CA GLU A 45 -15.92 14.02 5.39
C GLU A 45 -16.30 12.53 5.48
N GLN A 46 -15.54 11.71 6.22
CA GLN A 46 -15.89 10.30 6.44
C GLN A 46 -17.18 10.14 7.25
N MET A 47 -17.36 10.89 8.34
CA MET A 47 -18.59 10.84 9.15
C MET A 47 -19.81 11.40 8.39
N SER A 48 -19.61 12.30 7.43
CA SER A 48 -20.69 12.78 6.55
C SER A 48 -21.06 11.74 5.47
N ALA A 49 -20.07 11.03 4.92
CA ALA A 49 -20.30 9.95 3.95
C ALA A 49 -20.88 8.68 4.59
N PHE A 50 -20.57 8.44 5.87
CA PHE A 50 -21.04 7.31 6.66
C PHE A 50 -21.57 7.77 8.03
N PRO A 51 -22.81 8.30 8.11
CA PRO A 51 -23.38 8.85 9.35
C PRO A 51 -23.41 7.89 10.55
N ASN A 52 -23.40 6.58 10.27
CA ASN A 52 -23.38 5.51 11.25
C ASN A 52 -21.98 5.23 11.83
N LEU A 53 -20.93 5.90 11.36
CA LEU A 53 -19.57 5.83 11.92
C LEU A 53 -19.29 6.98 12.88
N LYS A 54 -18.60 6.66 13.98
CA LYS A 54 -18.05 7.61 14.94
C LYS A 54 -16.54 7.40 15.04
N ILE A 55 -15.79 8.46 14.82
CA ILE A 55 -14.34 8.49 14.99
C ILE A 55 -14.01 9.28 16.25
N ASP A 56 -13.34 8.63 17.20
CA ASP A 56 -12.74 9.29 18.36
C ASP A 56 -11.24 9.45 18.08
N PHE A 57 -10.83 10.69 17.83
CA PHE A 57 -9.45 11.08 17.52
C PHE A 57 -9.04 12.25 18.42
N LYS A 58 -7.78 12.26 18.84
CA LYS A 58 -7.16 13.38 19.56
C LYS A 58 -6.13 14.03 18.65
N ASN A 59 -6.10 15.35 18.62
CA ASN A 59 -5.15 16.09 17.80
C ASN A 59 -3.70 15.64 18.05
N PHE A 60 -2.93 15.56 16.97
CA PHE A 60 -1.49 15.35 17.01
C PHE A 60 -0.81 16.45 17.82
N THR A 61 0.14 16.07 18.67
CA THR A 61 1.17 16.96 19.21
C THR A 61 2.48 16.65 18.52
N CYS A 62 3.21 17.66 18.05
CA CYS A 62 4.41 17.51 17.25
C CYS A 62 5.64 18.21 17.88
N LYS A 63 6.82 17.69 17.55
CA LYS A 63 8.15 18.18 17.94
C LYS A 63 9.11 18.11 16.74
N ALA A 64 10.27 18.75 16.84
CA ALA A 64 11.39 18.47 15.93
C ALA A 64 12.18 17.21 16.36
N ASP A 65 12.60 16.39 15.40
CA ASP A 65 13.74 15.47 15.49
C ASP A 65 14.72 15.83 14.36
N LYS A 66 15.61 16.79 14.65
CA LYS A 66 16.49 17.44 13.68
C LYS A 66 15.68 18.05 12.54
N ALA A 67 15.67 17.36 11.41
CA ALA A 67 14.99 17.71 10.16
C ALA A 67 13.54 17.21 10.06
N PHE A 68 13.15 16.29 10.92
CA PHE A 68 11.83 15.68 10.91
C PHE A 68 10.91 16.46 11.83
N VAL A 69 9.66 16.64 11.42
CA VAL A 69 8.55 16.83 12.36
C VAL A 69 8.07 15.43 12.75
N GLU A 70 8.10 15.15 14.05
CA GLU A 70 7.56 13.92 14.64
C GLU A 70 6.30 14.28 15.43
N CYS A 71 5.17 13.68 15.04
CA CYS A 71 3.83 13.95 15.56
C CYS A 71 3.22 12.68 16.16
N GLN A 72 2.57 12.79 17.33
CA GLN A 72 1.88 11.67 17.98
C GLN A 72 0.43 12.04 18.34
N SER A 73 -0.51 11.14 18.02
CA SER A 73 -1.95 11.21 18.34
C SER A 73 -2.35 9.97 19.17
N PRO A 74 -2.65 10.09 20.47
CA PRO A 74 -2.88 8.93 21.33
C PRO A 74 -4.38 8.59 21.52
N ASN A 75 -4.71 7.30 21.58
CA ASN A 75 -6.03 6.71 21.81
C ASN A 75 -7.04 6.98 20.66
N PHE A 76 -6.70 6.61 19.43
CA PHE A 76 -7.67 6.61 18.34
C PHE A 76 -8.64 5.43 18.46
N SER A 77 -9.91 5.63 18.11
CA SER A 77 -10.79 4.50 17.82
C SER A 77 -11.87 4.80 16.79
N LEU A 78 -12.24 3.77 16.02
CA LEU A 78 -13.38 3.76 15.13
C LEU A 78 -14.51 2.95 15.77
N SER A 79 -15.73 3.50 15.76
CA SER A 79 -16.96 2.85 16.18
C SER A 79 -18.03 2.97 15.09
N ASN A 80 -19.01 2.07 15.10
CA ASN A 80 -20.33 2.33 14.52
C ASN A 80 -21.30 2.84 15.62
N GLU A 81 -22.55 3.13 15.27
CA GLU A 81 -23.63 3.55 16.20
C GLU A 81 -23.72 2.77 17.53
N LYS A 82 -23.37 1.48 17.53
CA LYS A 82 -23.68 0.52 18.59
C LYS A 82 -22.45 -0.15 19.18
N THR A 83 -21.39 -0.33 18.40
CA THR A 83 -20.17 -1.03 18.83
C THR A 83 -18.91 -0.33 18.36
N LYS A 84 -17.89 -0.33 19.22
CA LYS A 84 -16.51 -0.06 18.80
C LYS A 84 -16.11 -1.10 17.76
N ILE A 85 -15.34 -0.70 16.75
CA ILE A 85 -14.81 -1.60 15.70
C ILE A 85 -13.37 -1.98 16.05
N PHE A 86 -12.51 -0.97 16.28
CA PHE A 86 -11.12 -1.15 16.69
C PHE A 86 -10.59 0.07 17.46
N ASP A 87 -9.45 -0.11 18.14
CA ASP A 87 -8.61 0.95 18.70
C ASP A 87 -7.18 0.88 18.15
N ILE A 88 -6.47 2.01 18.26
CA ILE A 88 -5.03 2.16 18.06
C ILE A 88 -4.51 2.94 19.26
N GLN A 89 -3.44 2.47 19.92
CA GLN A 89 -2.90 3.12 21.11
C GLN A 89 -2.28 4.47 20.77
N ASN A 90 -1.38 4.51 19.77
CA ASN A 90 -0.77 5.73 19.26
C ASN A 90 -0.77 5.70 17.74
N ILE A 91 -1.11 6.83 17.12
CA ILE A 91 -0.78 7.11 15.72
C ILE A 91 0.44 8.01 15.74
N GLU A 92 1.56 7.52 15.20
CA GLU A 92 2.79 8.29 15.05
C GLU A 92 3.00 8.64 13.58
N PHE A 93 3.34 9.89 13.30
CA PHE A 93 3.69 10.37 11.97
C PHE A 93 5.02 11.12 12.05
N ARG A 94 6.05 10.56 11.41
CA ARG A 94 7.40 11.15 11.39
C ARG A 94 7.78 11.42 9.95
N SER A 95 7.80 12.70 9.60
CA SER A 95 8.02 13.19 8.24
C SER A 95 9.00 14.34 8.25
N ASN A 96 9.67 14.52 7.13
CA ASN A 96 10.71 15.50 6.92
C ASN A 96 10.40 16.49 5.77
N GLU A 97 9.24 16.46 5.09
CA GLU A 97 8.94 17.36 3.93
C GLU A 97 8.58 18.79 4.35
N ILE A 98 9.54 19.46 4.98
CA ILE A 98 9.32 20.69 5.70
C ILE A 98 9.76 21.86 4.82
N TYR A 99 8.79 22.45 4.11
CA TYR A 99 8.98 23.70 3.40
C TYR A 99 9.22 24.81 4.42
N THR A 100 10.44 25.35 4.42
CA THR A 100 11.01 26.19 5.49
C THR A 100 11.37 27.61 5.01
N GLU A 101 10.81 28.03 3.89
CA GLU A 101 11.03 29.37 3.32
C GLU A 101 9.97 30.36 3.83
N ASN A 102 10.34 31.20 4.79
CA ASN A 102 9.45 32.22 5.37
C ASN A 102 9.17 33.40 4.42
N ASN A 103 9.89 33.51 3.29
CA ASN A 103 9.89 34.68 2.41
C ASN A 103 9.07 34.49 1.12
N ILE A 104 8.52 33.30 0.87
CA ILE A 104 7.65 33.02 -0.27
C ILE A 104 6.30 32.55 0.27
N SER A 105 5.26 33.36 0.06
CA SER A 105 3.88 33.07 0.46
C SER A 105 2.96 33.01 -0.76
N GLY A 106 2.09 32.00 -0.80
CA GLY A 106 1.20 31.72 -1.93
C GLY A 106 1.47 30.38 -2.61
N LEU A 107 1.11 30.30 -3.89
CA LEU A 107 1.17 29.07 -4.69
C LEU A 107 2.49 28.97 -5.47
N ILE A 108 3.25 27.89 -5.26
CA ILE A 108 4.47 27.55 -6.02
C ILE A 108 4.23 26.32 -6.92
N SER A 109 5.06 26.09 -7.93
CA SER A 109 4.95 24.84 -8.72
C SER A 109 5.35 23.63 -7.89
N TYR A 110 4.85 22.46 -8.27
CA TYR A 110 5.28 21.20 -7.64
C TYR A 110 6.77 20.90 -7.92
N LYS A 111 7.32 21.47 -9.02
CA LYS A 111 8.75 21.43 -9.33
C LYS A 111 9.57 22.26 -8.34
N ASP A 112 9.14 23.48 -8.05
CA ASP A 112 9.84 24.39 -7.13
C ASP A 112 9.84 23.81 -5.72
N TYR A 113 8.70 23.26 -5.28
CA TYR A 113 8.54 22.55 -4.01
C TYR A 113 9.57 21.42 -3.89
N TYR A 114 9.57 20.44 -4.81
CA TYR A 114 10.56 19.35 -4.76
C TYR A 114 12.00 19.82 -4.97
N THR A 115 12.24 20.90 -5.72
CA THR A 115 13.58 21.47 -5.89
C THR A 115 14.08 22.09 -4.58
N HIS A 116 13.24 22.82 -3.84
CA HIS A 116 13.58 23.36 -2.51
C HIS A 116 13.93 22.24 -1.51
N LEU A 117 13.14 21.16 -1.53
CA LEU A 117 13.35 20.00 -0.66
C LEU A 117 14.68 19.30 -1.03
N PHE A 118 14.87 18.91 -2.29
CA PHE A 118 16.12 18.26 -2.72
C PHE A 118 17.36 19.16 -2.64
N ALA A 119 17.23 20.50 -2.68
CA ALA A 119 18.35 21.42 -2.48
C ALA A 119 18.92 21.39 -1.04
N LYS A 120 18.19 20.81 -0.09
CA LYS A 120 18.63 20.62 1.29
C LYS A 120 18.82 19.15 1.65
N HIS A 121 18.17 18.22 0.94
CA HIS A 121 17.87 16.88 1.45
C HIS A 121 18.10 15.80 0.36
N ASP A 122 19.18 15.00 0.46
CA ASP A 122 19.50 13.93 -0.51
C ASP A 122 18.39 12.88 -0.64
N LYS A 123 17.75 12.57 0.50
CA LYS A 123 16.63 11.65 0.59
C LYS A 123 15.47 12.24 1.37
N LEU A 124 14.30 11.74 0.99
CA LEU A 124 13.01 12.22 1.39
C LEU A 124 12.27 11.04 2.07
N GLU A 125 11.71 11.16 3.29
CA GLU A 125 11.18 9.99 4.04
C GLU A 125 10.02 10.25 5.03
N ALA A 126 8.79 9.82 4.72
CA ALA A 126 7.69 9.70 5.69
C ALA A 126 7.63 8.31 6.33
N ASN A 127 7.23 8.27 7.60
CA ASN A 127 6.75 7.07 8.27
C ASN A 127 5.43 7.36 9.00
N LEU A 128 4.41 6.52 8.81
CA LEU A 128 3.15 6.51 9.54
C LEU A 128 3.03 5.16 10.28
N ILE A 129 2.91 5.21 11.60
CA ILE A 129 2.83 4.02 12.46
C ILE A 129 1.51 4.04 13.22
N PHE A 130 0.79 2.93 13.22
CA PHE A 130 -0.31 2.68 14.15
C PHE A 130 0.18 1.65 15.17
N GLU A 131 0.51 2.12 16.39
CA GLU A 131 0.93 1.26 17.49
C GLU A 131 -0.27 0.55 18.12
N ASN A 132 -0.12 -0.75 18.36
CA ASN A 132 -1.09 -1.58 19.08
C ASN A 132 -2.53 -1.44 18.54
N LEU A 133 -2.68 -1.56 17.22
CA LEU A 133 -3.97 -1.72 16.56
C LEU A 133 -4.64 -3.01 17.03
N LYS A 134 -5.88 -2.89 17.52
CA LYS A 134 -6.61 -4.00 18.14
C LYS A 134 -8.11 -3.95 17.83
N LEU A 135 -8.69 -5.09 17.48
CA LEU A 135 -10.14 -5.24 17.30
C LEU A 135 -10.90 -5.19 18.63
N SER A 136 -12.11 -4.64 18.61
CA SER A 136 -13.02 -4.70 19.77
C SER A 136 -13.49 -6.13 20.05
N ASN A 137 -13.97 -6.38 21.27
CA ASN A 137 -14.59 -7.67 21.63
C ASN A 137 -15.77 -8.03 20.71
N GLU A 138 -16.46 -7.01 20.18
CA GLU A 138 -17.64 -7.13 19.33
C GLU A 138 -17.23 -7.48 17.88
N SER A 139 -16.18 -6.85 17.36
CA SER A 139 -15.55 -7.21 16.08
C SER A 139 -14.95 -8.62 16.14
N ILE A 140 -14.28 -8.97 17.24
CA ILE A 140 -13.76 -10.33 17.47
C ILE A 140 -14.92 -11.33 17.40
N LYS A 141 -16.00 -11.15 18.19
CA LYS A 141 -17.20 -12.02 18.15
C LYS A 141 -17.81 -12.14 16.75
N ALA A 142 -17.83 -11.05 15.97
CA ALA A 142 -18.31 -11.08 14.58
C ALA A 142 -17.42 -11.97 13.70
N VAL A 143 -16.09 -11.86 13.81
CA VAL A 143 -15.13 -12.74 13.12
C VAL A 143 -15.25 -14.18 13.60
N GLU A 144 -15.42 -14.44 14.91
CA GLU A 144 -15.62 -15.80 15.42
C GLU A 144 -16.86 -16.47 14.82
N ASN A 145 -17.96 -15.74 14.77
CA ASN A 145 -19.24 -16.24 14.28
C ASN A 145 -19.22 -16.45 12.76
N ALA A 146 -18.68 -15.50 11.99
CA ALA A 146 -18.51 -15.67 10.55
C ALA A 146 -17.58 -16.85 10.22
N SER A 147 -16.49 -17.02 10.97
CA SER A 147 -15.57 -18.16 10.81
C SER A 147 -16.29 -19.48 11.06
N LYS A 148 -17.07 -19.61 12.14
CA LYS A 148 -17.85 -20.82 12.45
C LYS A 148 -18.95 -21.13 11.41
N GLN A 149 -19.50 -20.11 10.75
CA GLN A 149 -20.54 -20.28 9.72
C GLN A 149 -19.97 -20.66 8.36
N LEU A 150 -18.77 -20.19 8.01
CA LEU A 150 -18.12 -20.42 6.71
C LEU A 150 -17.13 -21.59 6.72
N ILE A 151 -16.58 -21.94 7.88
CA ILE A 151 -15.48 -22.89 8.02
C ILE A 151 -15.86 -23.98 9.03
N ASN A 152 -16.26 -25.14 8.52
CA ASN A 152 -16.59 -26.33 9.32
C ASN A 152 -15.33 -27.11 9.77
N ASP A 153 -14.27 -26.38 10.18
CA ASP A 153 -13.02 -26.90 10.74
C ASP A 153 -12.69 -26.11 12.01
N GLU A 154 -12.67 -26.79 13.16
CA GLU A 154 -12.46 -26.16 14.45
C GLU A 154 -11.06 -25.55 14.61
N LYS A 155 -10.03 -26.10 13.96
CA LYS A 155 -8.65 -25.59 14.05
C LYS A 155 -8.50 -24.30 13.28
N ILE A 156 -9.07 -24.22 12.09
CA ILE A 156 -9.06 -22.99 11.28
C ILE A 156 -9.95 -21.94 11.95
N ALA A 157 -11.15 -22.31 12.42
CA ALA A 157 -12.00 -21.39 13.18
C ALA A 157 -11.30 -20.87 14.45
N LYS A 158 -10.52 -21.71 15.15
CA LYS A 158 -9.69 -21.31 16.30
C LYS A 158 -8.52 -20.40 15.89
N LEU A 159 -7.83 -20.69 14.78
CA LEU A 159 -6.78 -19.81 14.25
C LEU A 159 -7.33 -18.41 13.94
N MET A 160 -8.46 -18.31 13.26
CA MET A 160 -9.11 -17.02 12.96
C MET A 160 -9.53 -16.24 14.22
N GLN A 161 -9.97 -16.95 15.27
CA GLN A 161 -10.25 -16.36 16.58
C GLN A 161 -9.00 -15.80 17.26
N ASP A 162 -7.87 -16.50 17.18
CA ASP A 162 -6.64 -16.07 17.84
C ASP A 162 -5.94 -14.93 17.07
N LEU A 163 -5.97 -14.96 15.74
CA LEU A 163 -5.51 -13.87 14.88
C LEU A 163 -6.32 -12.58 15.09
N SER A 164 -7.64 -12.67 15.31
CA SER A 164 -8.48 -11.49 15.54
C SER A 164 -8.38 -10.91 16.96
N LYS A 165 -7.95 -11.71 17.94
CA LYS A 165 -7.69 -11.27 19.33
C LYS A 165 -6.32 -10.62 19.51
N ASP A 166 -5.39 -10.88 18.59
CA ASP A 166 -4.06 -10.32 18.63
C ASP A 166 -4.05 -8.80 18.40
N THR A 167 -2.94 -8.20 18.79
CA THR A 167 -2.65 -6.77 18.67
C THR A 167 -1.49 -6.61 17.68
N TYR A 168 -1.65 -5.72 16.71
CA TYR A 168 -0.75 -5.56 15.57
C TYR A 168 -0.19 -4.15 15.53
N ASN A 169 1.00 -3.99 14.98
CA ASN A 169 1.48 -2.70 14.52
C ASN A 169 1.27 -2.60 13.02
N PHE A 170 0.82 -1.45 12.54
CA PHE A 170 0.87 -1.09 11.12
C PHE A 170 1.95 -0.05 10.91
N THR A 171 2.73 -0.19 9.83
CA THR A 171 3.73 0.78 9.39
C THR A 171 3.58 1.01 7.91
N TYR A 172 3.44 2.27 7.52
CA TYR A 172 3.64 2.74 6.16
C TYR A 172 4.91 3.58 6.11
N THR A 173 5.77 3.32 5.12
CA THR A 173 6.98 4.10 4.85
C THR A 173 6.97 4.57 3.40
N SER A 174 7.27 5.85 3.20
CA SER A 174 7.43 6.48 1.89
C SER A 174 8.84 7.01 1.77
N LEU A 175 9.55 6.68 0.69
CA LEU A 175 10.93 7.11 0.45
C LEU A 175 11.04 7.65 -0.98
N THR A 176 11.46 8.91 -1.14
CA THR A 176 11.77 9.51 -2.44
C THR A 176 13.24 9.92 -2.51
N THR A 177 13.88 9.76 -3.68
CA THR A 177 15.27 10.17 -3.93
C THR A 177 15.42 10.70 -5.36
N LYS A 178 16.21 11.76 -5.56
CA LYS A 178 16.46 12.32 -6.90
C LYS A 178 17.81 11.86 -7.44
N ASN A 179 17.83 11.57 -8.74
CA ASN A 179 19.05 11.66 -9.56
C ASN A 179 18.75 12.58 -10.76
N ASP A 180 19.77 12.88 -11.56
CA ASP A 180 19.78 13.95 -12.58
C ASP A 180 18.56 14.03 -13.51
N LYS A 181 17.82 12.94 -13.73
CA LYS A 181 16.60 12.91 -14.56
C LYS A 181 15.44 12.05 -14.03
N LYS A 182 15.60 11.29 -12.93
CA LYS A 182 14.53 10.45 -12.36
C LYS A 182 14.32 10.77 -10.87
N LEU A 183 13.05 10.94 -10.48
CA LEU A 183 12.58 10.81 -9.11
C LEU A 183 12.33 9.32 -8.84
N ASN A 184 13.10 8.70 -7.96
CA ASN A 184 12.91 7.31 -7.56
C ASN A 184 12.04 7.29 -6.30
N TYR A 185 11.06 6.40 -6.27
CA TYR A 185 10.17 6.21 -5.13
C TYR A 185 10.21 4.76 -4.64
N ALA A 186 10.02 4.58 -3.34
CA ALA A 186 9.68 3.31 -2.71
C ALA A 186 8.56 3.53 -1.70
N PHE A 187 7.51 2.72 -1.79
CA PHE A 187 6.38 2.71 -0.86
C PHE A 187 6.31 1.35 -0.20
N SER A 188 6.38 1.30 1.13
CA SER A 188 6.32 0.07 1.92
C SER A 188 5.14 0.10 2.87
N TYR A 189 4.44 -1.03 2.98
CA TYR A 189 3.39 -1.27 3.96
C TYR A 189 3.73 -2.54 4.74
N LYS A 190 3.49 -2.53 6.05
CA LYS A 190 3.71 -3.67 6.93
C LYS A 190 2.62 -3.70 8.01
N LEU A 191 2.05 -4.87 8.24
CA LEU A 191 1.18 -5.20 9.36
C LEU A 191 1.78 -6.42 10.05
N ASP A 192 2.17 -6.32 11.32
CA ASP A 192 2.81 -7.42 12.04
C ASP A 192 2.49 -7.48 13.53
N ASN A 193 2.75 -8.64 14.14
CA ASN A 193 2.63 -8.83 15.59
C ASN A 193 3.78 -9.64 16.19
N ASN A 194 3.79 -9.74 17.52
CA ASN A 194 4.83 -10.39 18.31
C ASN A 194 4.91 -11.93 18.18
N LYS A 195 4.12 -12.56 17.29
CA LYS A 195 4.13 -14.01 17.00
C LYS A 195 4.66 -14.33 15.60
N GLU A 196 5.51 -13.47 15.04
CA GLU A 196 6.02 -13.55 13.65
C GLU A 196 4.93 -13.52 12.55
N ASN A 197 3.67 -13.19 12.86
CA ASN A 197 2.69 -12.92 11.81
C ASN A 197 3.05 -11.59 11.14
N VAL A 198 3.21 -11.59 9.83
CA VAL A 198 3.58 -10.42 9.02
C VAL A 198 2.80 -10.46 7.72
N ILE A 199 2.22 -9.34 7.30
CA ILE A 199 1.88 -9.06 5.91
C ILE A 199 2.60 -7.78 5.52
N SER A 200 3.35 -7.80 4.44
CA SER A 200 4.06 -6.61 3.96
C SER A 200 4.13 -6.55 2.44
N THR A 201 4.11 -5.33 1.92
CA THR A 201 4.40 -5.03 0.52
C THR A 201 5.46 -3.95 0.42
N ASN A 202 6.25 -3.97 -0.64
CA ASN A 202 7.08 -2.84 -1.02
C ASN A 202 7.04 -2.65 -2.54
N LEU A 203 6.78 -1.43 -3.01
CA LEU A 203 6.73 -1.07 -4.42
C LEU A 203 7.80 -0.03 -4.73
N LYS A 204 8.78 -0.36 -5.58
CA LYS A 204 9.86 0.52 -6.02
C LYS A 204 9.69 0.92 -7.49
N GLY A 205 9.93 2.18 -7.81
CA GLY A 205 9.83 2.69 -9.18
C GLY A 205 10.57 4.00 -9.41
N SER A 206 10.21 4.69 -10.48
CA SER A 206 10.61 6.08 -10.72
C SER A 206 9.67 6.83 -11.66
N PHE A 207 9.62 8.15 -11.53
CA PHE A 207 9.10 9.07 -12.54
C PHE A 207 10.26 9.85 -13.18
N LYS A 208 10.17 10.15 -14.47
CA LYS A 208 11.04 11.14 -15.13
C LYS A 208 10.67 12.56 -14.66
N GLU A 209 11.58 13.53 -14.70
CA GLU A 209 11.33 14.90 -14.21
C GLU A 209 10.20 15.63 -14.97
N GLU A 210 9.92 15.23 -16.22
CA GLU A 210 8.81 15.69 -17.06
C GLU A 210 7.43 15.51 -16.41
N ILE A 211 7.30 14.66 -15.38
CA ILE A 211 6.08 14.52 -14.56
C ILE A 211 5.63 15.87 -13.95
N PHE A 212 6.58 16.75 -13.61
CA PHE A 212 6.25 18.07 -13.08
C PHE A 212 5.56 18.97 -14.11
N THR A 213 5.97 18.89 -15.38
CA THR A 213 5.33 19.65 -16.46
C THR A 213 3.88 19.19 -16.67
N LEU A 214 3.59 17.90 -16.51
CA LEU A 214 2.21 17.39 -16.54
C LEU A 214 1.39 17.90 -15.34
N LEU A 215 1.97 17.93 -14.13
CA LEU A 215 1.31 18.49 -12.94
C LEU A 215 1.05 20.00 -13.07
N ASP A 216 2.00 20.75 -13.64
CA ASP A 216 1.84 22.18 -13.91
C ASP A 216 0.75 22.46 -14.96
N ASN A 217 0.65 21.63 -16.01
CA ASN A 217 -0.42 21.72 -17.00
C ASN A 217 -1.82 21.49 -16.39
N LEU A 218 -1.93 20.58 -15.40
CA LEU A 218 -3.16 20.37 -14.62
C LEU A 218 -3.45 21.48 -13.59
N ASN A 219 -2.57 22.49 -13.47
CA ASN A 219 -2.60 23.53 -12.44
C ASN A 219 -2.54 22.97 -11.00
N VAL A 220 -1.74 21.92 -10.80
CA VAL A 220 -1.39 21.42 -9.46
C VAL A 220 -0.28 22.30 -8.89
N LYS A 221 -0.54 22.97 -7.77
CA LYS A 221 0.41 23.85 -7.07
C LYS A 221 0.56 23.43 -5.61
N PHE A 222 1.63 23.86 -4.95
CA PHE A 222 1.76 23.74 -3.50
C PHE A 222 1.44 25.08 -2.84
N ASP A 223 0.52 25.10 -1.88
CA ASP A 223 0.20 26.29 -1.08
C ASP A 223 1.13 26.36 0.13
N THR A 224 2.09 27.27 0.05
CA THR A 224 3.10 27.50 1.11
C THR A 224 2.52 28.01 2.42
N ASN A 225 1.28 28.51 2.44
CA ASN A 225 0.59 28.96 3.65
C ASN A 225 -0.11 27.79 4.34
N GLN A 226 -0.87 27.00 3.56
CA GLN A 226 -1.63 25.84 4.07
C GLN A 226 -0.77 24.58 4.25
N LEU A 227 0.40 24.53 3.60
CA LEU A 227 1.29 23.36 3.51
C LEU A 227 0.63 22.16 2.82
N ALA A 228 -0.15 22.43 1.77
CA ALA A 228 -1.00 21.45 1.11
C ALA A 228 -0.99 21.58 -0.41
N VAL A 229 -1.36 20.50 -1.10
CA VAL A 229 -1.61 20.53 -2.55
C VAL A 229 -2.84 21.39 -2.84
N ASN A 230 -2.66 22.43 -3.64
CA ASN A 230 -3.72 23.29 -4.15
C ASN A 230 -4.07 22.84 -5.58
N LEU A 231 -5.30 22.33 -5.74
CA LEU A 231 -5.92 22.18 -7.05
C LEU A 231 -6.62 23.51 -7.37
N THR A 232 -6.03 24.31 -8.25
CA THR A 232 -6.58 25.65 -8.57
C THR A 232 -7.80 25.58 -9.49
N ASN A 233 -8.00 24.44 -10.18
CA ASN A 233 -9.26 24.04 -10.81
C ASN A 233 -10.19 23.37 -9.77
N SER A 234 -11.50 23.29 -10.05
CA SER A 234 -12.39 22.47 -9.22
C SER A 234 -11.97 20.98 -9.25
N PRO A 235 -12.21 20.19 -8.17
CA PRO A 235 -11.81 18.78 -8.14
C PRO A 235 -12.38 17.95 -9.30
N GLN A 236 -13.58 18.30 -9.78
CA GLN A 236 -14.24 17.66 -10.93
C GLN A 236 -13.48 17.92 -12.23
N LYS A 237 -13.06 19.18 -12.46
CA LYS A 237 -12.25 19.52 -13.64
C LYS A 237 -10.84 18.92 -13.55
N PHE A 238 -10.25 18.85 -12.36
CA PHE A 238 -9.00 18.11 -12.17
C PHE A 238 -9.16 16.60 -12.46
N GLU A 239 -10.26 15.97 -12.00
CA GLU A 239 -10.59 14.56 -12.33
C GLU A 239 -10.72 14.38 -13.85
N GLU A 240 -11.38 15.30 -14.56
CA GLU A 240 -11.52 15.30 -16.03
C GLU A 240 -10.17 15.51 -16.76
N ASP A 241 -9.46 16.60 -16.47
CA ASP A 241 -8.18 16.95 -17.09
C ASP A 241 -7.12 15.84 -16.83
N PHE A 242 -7.09 15.26 -15.63
CA PHE A 242 -6.20 14.13 -15.30
C PHE A 242 -6.54 12.87 -16.10
N ASN A 243 -7.82 12.47 -16.16
CA ASN A 243 -8.24 11.30 -16.94
C ASN A 243 -7.91 11.47 -18.43
N ASN A 244 -8.10 12.66 -18.99
CA ASN A 244 -7.75 12.99 -20.38
C ASN A 244 -6.23 12.92 -20.67
N ASN A 245 -5.38 13.09 -19.65
CA ASN A 245 -3.92 13.04 -19.78
C ASN A 245 -3.29 11.75 -19.20
N PHE A 246 -4.09 10.79 -18.72
CA PHE A 246 -3.62 9.67 -17.90
C PHE A 246 -2.52 8.84 -18.57
N GLU A 247 -2.60 8.61 -19.89
CA GLU A 247 -1.57 7.90 -20.65
C GLU A 247 -0.21 8.60 -20.62
N GLU A 248 -0.17 9.94 -20.64
CA GLU A 248 1.08 10.71 -20.53
C GLU A 248 1.70 10.63 -19.14
N PHE A 249 0.90 10.50 -18.08
CA PHE A 249 1.40 10.20 -16.74
C PHE A 249 2.04 8.79 -16.70
N LEU A 250 1.40 7.79 -17.31
CA LEU A 250 1.97 6.43 -17.41
C LEU A 250 3.27 6.38 -18.23
N LYS A 251 3.41 7.24 -19.26
CA LYS A 251 4.65 7.37 -20.05
C LYS A 251 5.83 7.91 -19.26
N GLN A 252 5.62 8.65 -18.16
CA GLN A 252 6.71 9.13 -17.31
C GLN A 252 7.03 8.18 -16.14
N GLY A 253 6.07 7.33 -15.75
CA GLY A 253 6.26 6.31 -14.72
C GLY A 253 7.03 5.09 -15.22
N THR A 254 7.80 4.49 -14.32
CA THR A 254 8.52 3.22 -14.49
C THR A 254 8.36 2.42 -13.19
N LEU A 255 7.97 1.15 -13.27
CA LEU A 255 8.08 0.22 -12.13
C LEU A 255 9.45 -0.46 -12.20
N LYS A 256 9.99 -0.83 -11.04
CA LYS A 256 11.27 -1.57 -10.94
C LYS A 256 11.09 -2.88 -10.20
N GLU A 257 10.44 -2.84 -9.05
CA GLU A 257 10.35 -3.97 -8.14
C GLU A 257 9.03 -3.91 -7.34
N PHE A 258 8.35 -5.04 -7.20
CA PHE A 258 7.25 -5.22 -6.25
C PHE A 258 7.49 -6.47 -5.39
N ASP A 259 7.56 -6.26 -4.09
CA ASP A 259 7.74 -7.30 -3.09
C ASP A 259 6.41 -7.51 -2.34
N PHE A 260 6.04 -8.77 -2.08
CA PHE A 260 4.99 -9.15 -1.13
C PHE A 260 5.52 -10.26 -0.23
N ASN A 261 5.62 -10.00 1.07
CA ASN A 261 6.12 -10.96 2.06
C ASN A 261 5.07 -11.21 3.14
N PHE A 262 4.79 -12.49 3.38
CA PHE A 262 3.75 -12.99 4.26
C PHE A 262 4.32 -14.09 5.16
N ASN A 263 4.12 -13.94 6.46
CA ASN A 263 4.36 -14.96 7.48
C ASN A 263 3.07 -15.17 8.27
N LEU A 264 2.68 -16.42 8.52
CA LEU A 264 1.50 -16.76 9.34
C LEU A 264 1.75 -17.96 10.23
N GLN A 265 1.61 -17.79 11.55
CA GLN A 265 1.69 -18.87 12.53
C GLN A 265 0.42 -19.71 12.51
N THR A 266 0.36 -20.68 11.59
CA THR A 266 -0.84 -21.51 11.34
C THR A 266 -1.12 -22.54 12.44
N ASN A 267 -0.10 -22.89 13.23
CA ASN A 267 -0.14 -24.01 14.19
C ASN A 267 -0.65 -25.33 13.56
N ASN A 268 -0.34 -25.57 12.27
CA ASN A 268 -0.80 -26.72 11.48
C ASN A 268 -2.33 -26.83 11.30
N ALA A 269 -3.07 -25.72 11.41
CA ALA A 269 -4.52 -25.71 11.16
C ALA A 269 -4.87 -26.10 9.71
N PHE A 270 -4.10 -25.62 8.72
CA PHE A 270 -4.37 -25.86 7.30
C PHE A 270 -3.82 -27.19 6.75
N SER A 271 -3.10 -27.99 7.55
CA SER A 271 -2.44 -29.21 7.07
C SER A 271 -3.35 -30.20 6.30
N PRO A 272 -4.63 -30.42 6.66
CA PRO A 272 -5.53 -31.28 5.86
C PRO A 272 -5.77 -30.72 4.45
N TYR A 273 -5.99 -29.42 4.34
CA TYR A 273 -6.23 -28.71 3.07
C TYR A 273 -4.97 -28.66 2.20
N ILE A 274 -3.80 -28.45 2.83
CA ILE A 274 -2.50 -28.49 2.15
C ILE A 274 -2.20 -29.89 1.61
N ASN A 275 -2.47 -30.95 2.38
CA ASN A 275 -2.28 -32.32 1.91
C ASN A 275 -3.25 -32.66 0.75
N MET A 276 -4.51 -32.20 0.82
CA MET A 276 -5.46 -32.35 -0.27
C MET A 276 -5.00 -31.62 -1.54
N ALA A 277 -4.52 -30.38 -1.41
CA ALA A 277 -3.99 -29.61 -2.54
C ALA A 277 -2.76 -30.25 -3.19
N LYS A 278 -1.83 -30.80 -2.39
CA LYS A 278 -0.67 -31.57 -2.88
C LYS A 278 -1.13 -32.81 -3.67
N ALA A 279 -2.01 -33.63 -3.09
CA ALA A 279 -2.55 -34.80 -3.77
C ALA A 279 -3.33 -34.47 -5.05
N SER A 280 -4.05 -33.34 -5.11
CA SER A 280 -4.70 -32.87 -6.34
C SER A 280 -3.71 -32.45 -7.41
N LEU A 281 -2.62 -31.77 -7.06
CA LEU A 281 -1.57 -31.38 -7.99
C LEU A 281 -0.77 -32.58 -8.50
N GLU A 282 -0.45 -33.53 -7.63
CA GLU A 282 0.15 -34.82 -7.97
C GLU A 282 -0.75 -35.61 -8.93
N ALA A 283 -2.08 -35.64 -8.69
CA ALA A 283 -3.02 -36.27 -9.60
C ALA A 283 -3.09 -35.60 -10.97
N LEU A 284 -3.09 -34.25 -11.03
CA LEU A 284 -3.07 -33.50 -12.29
C LEU A 284 -1.76 -33.69 -13.06
N GLN A 285 -0.61 -33.72 -12.37
CA GLN A 285 0.71 -33.99 -12.96
C GLN A 285 0.81 -35.41 -13.52
N ASN A 286 0.23 -36.41 -12.86
CA ASN A 286 0.17 -37.78 -13.39
C ASN A 286 -0.86 -37.94 -14.54
N GLN A 287 -1.69 -36.94 -14.82
CA GLN A 287 -2.71 -36.97 -15.87
C GLN A 287 -2.37 -36.10 -17.10
N SER A 288 -1.55 -35.06 -16.96
CA SER A 288 -1.19 -34.20 -18.10
C SER A 288 -0.11 -34.83 -18.98
N SER A 289 -0.36 -34.81 -20.29
CA SER A 289 0.60 -35.16 -21.33
C SER A 289 1.42 -33.95 -21.83
N ASN A 290 1.23 -32.76 -21.25
CA ASN A 290 1.90 -31.52 -21.64
C ASN A 290 3.06 -31.21 -20.68
N GLU A 291 4.27 -31.08 -21.23
CA GLU A 291 5.50 -30.85 -20.47
C GLU A 291 5.52 -29.51 -19.71
N GLU A 292 5.00 -28.43 -20.32
CA GLU A 292 4.91 -27.11 -19.67
C GLU A 292 3.91 -27.12 -18.49
N GLN A 293 2.79 -27.85 -18.64
CA GLN A 293 1.83 -28.03 -17.55
C GLN A 293 2.42 -28.88 -16.42
N ASN A 294 3.16 -29.95 -16.75
CA ASN A 294 3.82 -30.78 -15.75
C ASN A 294 4.95 -30.06 -15.01
N LEU A 295 5.67 -29.15 -15.70
CA LEU A 295 6.62 -28.23 -15.06
C LEU A 295 5.92 -27.27 -14.11
N LEU A 296 4.81 -26.66 -14.54
CA LEU A 296 3.96 -25.78 -13.72
C LEU A 296 3.47 -26.51 -12.46
N TYR A 297 2.88 -27.70 -12.59
CA TYR A 297 2.42 -28.48 -11.44
C TYR A 297 3.58 -28.86 -10.51
N SER A 298 4.75 -29.23 -11.04
CA SER A 298 5.95 -29.53 -10.25
C SER A 298 6.39 -28.32 -9.42
N GLN A 299 6.51 -27.14 -10.05
CA GLN A 299 6.97 -25.92 -9.38
C GLN A 299 5.95 -25.41 -8.35
N VAL A 300 4.64 -25.54 -8.61
CA VAL A 300 3.59 -25.21 -7.64
C VAL A 300 3.58 -26.21 -6.46
N LEU A 301 3.78 -27.50 -6.70
CA LEU A 301 3.89 -28.51 -5.65
C LEU A 301 5.13 -28.27 -4.76
N GLU A 302 6.27 -27.94 -5.37
CA GLU A 302 7.50 -27.59 -4.66
C GLU A 302 7.35 -26.29 -3.86
N LEU A 303 6.61 -25.30 -4.39
CA LEU A 303 6.30 -24.05 -3.71
C LEU A 303 5.39 -24.28 -2.50
N ILE A 304 4.29 -25.03 -2.65
CA ILE A 304 3.39 -25.35 -1.53
C ILE A 304 4.15 -26.13 -0.46
N ASN A 305 5.04 -27.06 -0.84
CA ASN A 305 5.92 -27.76 0.11
C ASN A 305 6.81 -26.78 0.89
N ASP A 306 7.46 -25.82 0.22
CA ASP A 306 8.34 -24.86 0.90
C ASP A 306 7.60 -23.85 1.78
N ILE A 307 6.41 -23.38 1.36
CA ILE A 307 5.54 -22.51 2.17
C ILE A 307 5.05 -23.23 3.43
N SER A 308 4.71 -24.52 3.32
CA SER A 308 3.99 -25.29 4.37
C SER A 308 4.83 -26.26 5.19
N LYS A 309 6.17 -26.25 5.03
CA LYS A 309 7.10 -27.16 5.72
C LYS A 309 7.11 -27.02 7.25
N ASP A 310 6.89 -25.80 7.74
CA ASP A 310 6.88 -25.43 9.16
C ASP A 310 5.47 -24.98 9.58
N PRO A 311 5.13 -24.98 10.89
CA PRO A 311 3.87 -24.41 11.37
C PRO A 311 3.71 -22.90 11.08
N LEU A 312 4.83 -22.20 10.90
CA LEU A 312 4.90 -20.81 10.47
C LEU A 312 5.03 -20.78 8.94
N TYR A 313 3.93 -20.54 8.23
CA TYR A 313 3.92 -20.52 6.77
C TYR A 313 4.59 -19.24 6.27
N LYS A 314 5.50 -19.35 5.29
CA LYS A 314 6.28 -18.21 4.76
C LYS A 314 6.19 -18.13 3.24
N LEU A 315 5.81 -16.96 2.73
CA LEU A 315 5.69 -16.65 1.31
C LEU A 315 6.36 -15.30 1.04
N ASN A 316 7.40 -15.29 0.21
CA ASN A 316 8.19 -14.11 -0.15
C ASN A 316 8.20 -14.02 -1.68
N LEU A 317 7.33 -13.20 -2.25
CA LEU A 317 7.20 -12.91 -3.68
C LEU A 317 8.00 -11.65 -4.00
N ALA A 318 8.85 -11.69 -5.04
CA ALA A 318 9.45 -10.50 -5.62
C ALA A 318 9.26 -10.50 -7.15
N LEU A 319 8.75 -9.39 -7.68
CA LEU A 319 8.55 -9.12 -9.10
C LEU A 319 9.52 -8.03 -9.54
N GLY A 320 10.47 -8.38 -10.42
CA GLY A 320 11.30 -7.41 -11.13
C GLY A 320 10.68 -7.04 -12.47
N PHE A 321 10.53 -5.75 -12.75
CA PHE A 321 10.01 -5.22 -14.02
C PHE A 321 11.14 -4.78 -14.95
N LYS A 322 10.88 -4.70 -16.26
CA LYS A 322 11.80 -4.05 -17.21
C LYS A 322 11.79 -2.53 -16.99
N ASP A 323 12.91 -1.82 -17.19
CA ASP A 323 12.96 -0.33 -17.15
C ASP A 323 12.32 0.26 -18.41
N ILE A 324 11.01 0.10 -18.50
CA ILE A 324 10.13 0.59 -19.57
C ILE A 324 9.00 1.43 -18.96
N PRO A 325 8.40 2.36 -19.73
CA PRO A 325 7.23 3.12 -19.30
C PRO A 325 6.05 2.22 -18.88
N VAL A 326 5.27 2.66 -17.89
CA VAL A 326 4.07 1.92 -17.43
C VAL A 326 2.97 1.88 -18.50
N SER A 327 2.96 2.82 -19.46
CA SER A 327 2.10 2.77 -20.65
C SER A 327 2.25 1.47 -21.45
N ASP A 328 3.46 0.93 -21.49
CA ASP A 328 3.83 -0.15 -22.41
C ASP A 328 3.40 -1.52 -21.88
N PHE A 329 3.09 -1.59 -20.57
CA PHE A 329 2.59 -2.80 -19.89
C PHE A 329 1.27 -3.29 -20.47
N ILE A 330 0.42 -2.39 -20.98
CA ILE A 330 -0.87 -2.72 -21.62
C ILE A 330 -0.64 -3.60 -22.85
N ASN A 331 0.40 -3.31 -23.63
CA ASN A 331 0.73 -4.02 -24.86
C ASN A 331 1.58 -5.27 -24.60
N LEU A 332 2.54 -5.19 -23.66
CA LEU A 332 3.50 -6.25 -23.38
C LEU A 332 2.99 -7.31 -22.39
N LYS A 333 1.95 -7.03 -21.60
CA LYS A 333 1.36 -7.95 -20.61
C LYS A 333 2.44 -8.60 -19.72
N GLU A 334 2.53 -9.94 -19.68
CA GLU A 334 3.55 -10.67 -18.91
C GLU A 334 4.98 -10.33 -19.33
N GLU A 335 5.21 -9.92 -20.58
CA GLU A 335 6.53 -9.55 -21.08
C GLU A 335 7.01 -8.17 -20.58
N SER A 336 6.21 -7.46 -19.78
CA SER A 336 6.68 -6.30 -18.98
C SER A 336 7.49 -6.73 -17.75
N ILE A 337 7.28 -7.95 -17.25
CA ILE A 337 7.99 -8.52 -16.11
C ILE A 337 9.34 -9.07 -16.61
N ALA A 338 10.41 -8.68 -15.93
CA ALA A 338 11.77 -9.15 -16.19
C ALA A 338 12.11 -10.40 -15.36
N LYS A 339 11.53 -10.52 -14.16
CA LYS A 339 11.73 -11.65 -13.25
C LYS A 339 10.56 -11.81 -12.28
N ILE A 340 10.22 -13.04 -11.93
CA ILE A 340 9.42 -13.38 -10.74
C ILE A 340 10.15 -14.43 -9.92
N THR A 341 10.34 -14.16 -8.63
CA THR A 341 10.82 -15.16 -7.66
C THR A 341 9.83 -15.36 -6.53
N ILE A 342 9.74 -16.59 -6.03
CA ILE A 342 8.90 -16.94 -4.87
C ILE A 342 9.72 -17.83 -3.94
N ASN A 343 9.86 -17.42 -2.68
CA ASN A 343 10.80 -18.00 -1.69
C ASN A 343 12.22 -18.20 -2.25
N GLY A 344 12.68 -17.24 -3.07
CA GLY A 344 14.02 -17.25 -3.69
C GLY A 344 14.17 -18.14 -4.93
N LYS A 345 13.20 -19.00 -5.25
CA LYS A 345 13.18 -19.81 -6.48
C LYS A 345 12.62 -18.98 -7.64
N ASP A 346 13.02 -19.27 -8.87
CA ASP A 346 12.65 -18.50 -10.06
C ASP A 346 11.45 -19.13 -10.79
N PHE A 347 10.40 -18.34 -11.05
CA PHE A 347 9.15 -18.75 -11.69
C PHE A 347 8.96 -18.12 -13.09
N SER A 348 9.96 -17.39 -13.57
CA SER A 348 9.82 -16.52 -14.76
C SER A 348 9.50 -17.29 -16.04
N ALA A 349 9.95 -18.55 -16.14
CA ALA A 349 9.67 -19.41 -17.28
C ALA A 349 8.18 -19.80 -17.40
N ILE A 350 7.49 -20.04 -16.28
CA ILE A 350 6.08 -20.50 -16.27
C ILE A 350 5.07 -19.35 -16.13
N LEU A 351 5.54 -18.11 -15.93
CA LEU A 351 4.68 -16.92 -15.85
C LEU A 351 3.76 -16.76 -17.07
N LYS A 352 4.27 -17.09 -18.27
CA LYS A 352 3.50 -17.06 -19.52
C LYS A 352 2.39 -18.11 -19.53
N THR A 353 2.69 -19.35 -19.13
CA THR A 353 1.72 -20.44 -18.98
C THR A 353 0.64 -20.08 -17.95
N ILE A 354 1.01 -19.46 -16.83
CA ILE A 354 0.07 -18.96 -15.81
C ILE A 354 -0.87 -17.89 -16.41
N ASN A 355 -0.34 -16.91 -17.15
CA ASN A 355 -1.16 -15.84 -17.73
C ASN A 355 -2.08 -16.33 -18.86
N GLN A 356 -1.66 -17.35 -19.62
CA GLN A 356 -2.52 -17.99 -20.63
C GLN A 356 -3.67 -18.76 -19.96
N LEU A 357 -3.39 -19.54 -18.92
CA LEU A 357 -4.41 -20.29 -18.18
C LEU A 357 -5.40 -19.36 -17.46
N SER A 358 -4.94 -18.23 -16.90
CA SER A 358 -5.83 -17.25 -16.27
C SER A 358 -6.74 -16.53 -17.27
N GLN A 359 -6.28 -16.31 -18.51
CA GLN A 359 -7.12 -15.75 -19.59
C GLN A 359 -8.19 -16.76 -20.05
N ILE A 360 -7.84 -18.05 -20.20
CA ILE A 360 -8.81 -19.12 -20.54
C ILE A 360 -9.91 -19.27 -19.47
N GLY A 361 -9.57 -19.07 -18.20
CA GLY A 361 -10.54 -19.07 -17.10
C GLY A 361 -11.47 -17.84 -17.04
N ASN A 362 -11.14 -16.76 -17.76
CA ASN A 362 -11.93 -15.52 -17.80
C ASN A 362 -12.65 -15.29 -19.15
N SER A 363 -12.31 -16.03 -20.21
CA SER A 363 -13.06 -16.04 -21.47
C SER A 363 -14.38 -16.77 -21.31
N ASN A 364 -15.41 -16.04 -20.86
CA ASN A 364 -16.76 -16.54 -20.68
C ASN A 364 -17.46 -16.70 -22.05
N PRO A 365 -17.89 -17.91 -22.47
CA PRO A 365 -18.47 -18.13 -23.81
C PRO A 365 -19.79 -17.39 -24.13
N LEU A 366 -20.31 -16.61 -23.17
CA LEU A 366 -21.51 -15.81 -23.31
C LEU A 366 -21.23 -14.41 -23.90
N ASP A 367 -20.00 -13.91 -23.78
CA ASP A 367 -19.63 -12.55 -24.23
C ASP A 367 -19.46 -12.48 -25.77
N GLU A 368 -19.44 -13.61 -26.47
CA GLU A 368 -19.51 -13.69 -27.95
C GLU A 368 -20.95 -13.78 -28.50
N ILE A 369 -21.97 -13.88 -27.64
CA ILE A 369 -23.36 -14.15 -28.05
C ILE A 369 -24.24 -12.89 -28.07
N TYR A 370 -23.81 -11.79 -27.44
CA TYR A 370 -24.52 -10.50 -27.46
C TYR A 370 -23.54 -9.32 -27.73
N PRO A 371 -23.52 -8.76 -28.96
CA PRO A 371 -22.78 -7.55 -29.32
C PRO A 371 -23.50 -6.25 -28.93
#